data_AF-A0A6L7WRC7-F1
#
_entry.id   AF-A0A6L7WRC7-F1
#
_cell.length_a   1.000
_cell.length_b   1.000
_cell.length_c   1.000
_cell.angle_alpha   90.00
_cell.angle_beta   90.00
_cell.angle_gamma   90.00
#
_symmetry.space_group_name_H-M   'P 1'
#
loop_
_entity.id
_entity.type
_entity.pdbx_description
1 polymer ?
#
loop_
_entity_poly.entity_id
_entity_poly.type
_entity_poly.pdbx_seq_one_letter_code
_entity_poly.pdbx_strand_id
1 'polypeptide(L)'
;MTRRPYRLSARFVAAVREPGRYGDGRGSGGLSLLVKRTARGDLAKSWAQRIQVDGRARNLGLGVWPHVSLADARQKCVLNLVARSRGELVTGRERTVPTFAEAAETVIAIHATGWKHGGRSEMDWRWTLDNYAMPKLGQRPVDRISTADVMAVLLPIWNEKRVTARKVRQRIGAVMRWAVAQGYREDNPAGE
;
A
#
# COMPACT_ATOMS: atom_id res chain seq x y z
N MET A 1 -24.93 4.57 -32.90
CA MET A 1 -23.71 3.89 -32.39
C MET A 1 -22.54 4.87 -32.38
N THR A 2 -21.96 5.18 -31.23
CA THR A 2 -20.81 6.10 -31.14
C THR A 2 -19.57 5.38 -31.66
N ARG A 3 -19.01 5.83 -32.79
CA ARG A 3 -17.80 5.24 -33.39
C ARG A 3 -16.66 5.21 -32.35
N ARG A 4 -16.07 4.03 -32.13
CA ARG A 4 -14.98 3.83 -31.17
C ARG A 4 -13.80 4.74 -31.55
N PRO A 5 -13.41 5.71 -30.71
CA PRO A 5 -12.35 6.63 -31.06
C PRO A 5 -10.99 5.94 -30.91
N TYR A 6 -10.02 6.38 -31.71
CA TYR A 6 -8.63 5.92 -31.60
C TYR A 6 -7.99 6.35 -30.27
N ARG A 7 -8.39 7.54 -29.77
CA ARG A 7 -7.98 8.12 -28.49
C ARG A 7 -9.21 8.52 -27.70
N LEU A 8 -9.24 8.26 -26.39
CA LEU A 8 -10.40 8.56 -25.58
C LEU A 8 -10.58 10.07 -25.41
N SER A 9 -11.84 10.50 -25.43
CA SER A 9 -12.26 11.84 -25.04
C SER A 9 -13.18 11.75 -23.83
N ALA A 10 -13.20 12.79 -22.99
CA ALA A 10 -14.08 12.82 -21.82
C ALA A 10 -15.56 12.60 -22.22
N ARG A 11 -15.99 13.19 -23.35
CA ARG A 11 -17.33 12.99 -23.91
C ARG A 11 -17.62 11.53 -24.26
N PHE A 12 -16.68 10.84 -24.93
CA PHE A 12 -16.85 9.42 -25.24
C PHE A 12 -16.91 8.57 -23.98
N VAL A 13 -16.00 8.82 -23.02
CA VAL A 13 -15.92 8.09 -21.74
C VAL A 13 -17.23 8.23 -20.96
N ALA A 14 -17.83 9.42 -20.92
CA ALA A 14 -19.12 9.63 -20.29
C ALA A 14 -20.25 8.90 -21.02
N ALA A 15 -20.27 8.94 -22.36
CA ALA A 15 -21.38 8.44 -23.18
C ALA A 15 -21.36 6.92 -23.43
N VAL A 16 -20.20 6.25 -23.41
CA VAL A 16 -20.09 4.84 -23.77
C VAL A 16 -20.89 3.95 -22.81
N ARG A 17 -21.71 3.05 -23.35
CA ARG A 17 -22.56 2.13 -22.57
C ARG A 17 -22.32 0.66 -22.88
N GLU A 18 -21.64 0.38 -23.98
CA GLU A 18 -21.30 -0.98 -24.36
C GLU A 18 -20.20 -1.53 -23.44
N PRO A 19 -20.37 -2.73 -22.87
CA PRO A 19 -19.30 -3.37 -22.11
C PRO A 19 -18.12 -3.69 -23.01
N GLY A 20 -16.91 -3.45 -22.50
CA GLY A 20 -15.70 -3.69 -23.28
C GLY A 20 -14.48 -2.97 -22.72
N ARG A 21 -13.37 -3.09 -23.46
CA ARG A 21 -12.12 -2.40 -23.17
C ARG A 21 -11.83 -1.38 -24.26
N TYR A 22 -11.67 -0.12 -23.89
CA TYR A 22 -11.42 0.98 -24.82
C TYR A 22 -10.03 1.57 -24.57
N GLY A 23 -9.10 1.44 -25.51
CA GLY A 23 -7.75 1.98 -25.37
C GLY A 23 -7.68 3.47 -25.67
N ASP A 24 -6.70 4.17 -25.07
CA ASP A 24 -6.45 5.60 -25.31
C ASP A 24 -5.43 5.88 -26.43
N GLY A 25 -5.23 4.93 -27.35
CA GLY A 25 -4.34 5.08 -28.50
C GLY A 25 -2.87 4.77 -28.21
N ARG A 26 -2.03 4.74 -29.26
CA ARG A 26 -0.56 4.57 -29.12
C ARG A 26 0.04 5.77 -28.38
N GLY A 27 1.02 5.50 -27.50
CA GLY A 27 1.67 6.54 -26.67
C GLY A 27 0.96 6.85 -25.34
N SER A 28 -0.24 6.32 -25.09
CA SER A 28 -0.99 6.53 -23.83
C SER A 28 -0.46 5.71 -22.63
N GLY A 29 0.73 5.12 -22.76
CA GLY A 29 1.33 4.29 -21.71
C GLY A 29 0.55 3.01 -21.38
N GLY A 30 -0.31 2.53 -22.29
CA GLY A 30 -1.14 1.34 -22.09
C GLY A 30 -2.46 1.59 -21.39
N LEU A 31 -2.92 2.85 -21.32
CA LEU A 31 -4.20 3.24 -20.72
C LEU A 31 -5.39 2.60 -21.46
N SER A 32 -6.38 2.15 -20.69
CA SER A 32 -7.66 1.67 -21.18
C SER A 32 -8.78 2.00 -20.19
N LEU A 33 -9.97 2.29 -20.72
CA LEU A 33 -11.22 2.27 -19.99
C LEU A 33 -11.83 0.86 -20.05
N LEU A 34 -12.15 0.30 -18.91
CA LEU A 34 -12.91 -0.94 -18.76
C LEU A 34 -14.36 -0.57 -18.44
N VAL A 35 -15.29 -1.02 -19.28
CA VAL A 35 -16.73 -0.87 -19.08
C VAL A 35 -17.30 -2.26 -18.82
N LYS A 36 -17.95 -2.46 -17.68
CA LYS A 36 -18.52 -3.76 -17.27
C LYS A 36 -19.93 -3.57 -16.75
N ARG A 37 -20.78 -4.59 -16.92
CA ARG A 37 -22.05 -4.67 -16.20
C ARG A 37 -21.80 -5.17 -14.78
N THR A 38 -22.44 -4.55 -13.80
CA THR A 38 -22.46 -5.02 -12.41
C THR A 38 -23.51 -6.11 -12.24
N ALA A 39 -23.48 -6.81 -11.11
CA ALA A 39 -24.50 -7.81 -10.76
C ALA A 39 -25.93 -7.21 -10.69
N ARG A 40 -26.04 -5.90 -10.46
CA ARG A 40 -27.32 -5.17 -10.42
C ARG A 40 -27.80 -4.70 -11.80
N GLY A 41 -27.02 -4.95 -12.86
CA GLY A 41 -27.33 -4.56 -14.24
C GLY A 41 -26.77 -3.19 -14.66
N ASP A 42 -26.31 -2.37 -13.71
CA ASP A 42 -25.70 -1.07 -13.96
C ASP A 42 -24.34 -1.17 -14.66
N LEU A 43 -23.88 -0.07 -15.26
CA LEU A 43 -22.58 0.00 -15.91
C LEU A 43 -21.54 0.62 -14.97
N ALA A 44 -20.50 -0.15 -14.67
CA ALA A 44 -19.31 0.33 -13.98
C ALA A 44 -18.19 0.62 -15.00
N LYS A 45 -17.50 1.75 -14.79
CA LYS A 45 -16.38 2.20 -15.62
C LYS A 45 -15.13 2.35 -14.75
N SER A 46 -14.02 1.74 -15.16
CA SER A 46 -12.75 1.85 -14.44
C SER A 46 -11.56 1.97 -15.37
N TRP A 47 -10.51 2.60 -14.88
CA TRP A 47 -9.28 2.81 -15.61
C TRP A 47 -8.27 1.71 -15.32
N ALA A 48 -7.62 1.21 -16.36
CA ALA A 48 -6.54 0.25 -16.26
C ALA A 48 -5.36 0.65 -17.14
N GLN A 49 -4.15 0.35 -16.68
CA GLN A 49 -2.93 0.49 -17.46
C GLN A 49 -2.27 -0.86 -17.65
N ARG A 50 -1.83 -1.19 -18.86
CA ARG A 50 -1.01 -2.38 -19.10
C ARG A 50 0.42 -1.97 -19.43
N ILE A 51 1.37 -2.36 -18.57
CA ILE A 51 2.81 -2.11 -18.77
C ILE A 51 3.61 -3.41 -18.62
N GLN A 52 4.85 -3.41 -19.12
CA GLN A 52 5.82 -4.48 -18.88
C GLN A 52 6.72 -4.07 -17.70
N VAL A 53 6.85 -4.94 -16.70
CA VAL A 53 7.76 -4.81 -15.55
C VAL A 53 8.51 -6.13 -15.44
N ASP A 54 9.85 -6.08 -15.47
CA ASP A 54 10.73 -7.27 -15.43
C ASP A 54 10.36 -8.34 -16.46
N GLY A 55 10.11 -7.93 -17.71
CA GLY A 55 9.74 -8.81 -18.81
C GLY A 55 8.34 -9.44 -18.70
N ARG A 56 7.56 -9.08 -17.67
CA ARG A 56 6.20 -9.61 -17.45
C ARG A 56 5.15 -8.51 -17.59
N ALA A 57 4.05 -8.84 -18.26
CA ALA A 57 2.93 -7.93 -18.41
C ALA A 57 2.20 -7.76 -17.07
N ARG A 58 2.04 -6.51 -16.62
CA ARG A 58 1.26 -6.12 -15.44
C ARG A 58 0.07 -5.26 -15.86
N ASN A 59 -1.09 -5.55 -15.27
CA ASN A 59 -2.28 -4.71 -15.39
C ASN A 59 -2.45 -3.94 -14.07
N LEU A 60 -2.45 -2.63 -14.13
CA LEU A 60 -2.58 -1.72 -13.00
C LEU A 60 -4.00 -1.12 -13.02
N GLY A 61 -4.69 -1.11 -11.88
CA GLY A 61 -5.88 -0.30 -11.73
C GLY A 61 -5.50 1.15 -11.47
N LEU A 62 -6.13 2.10 -12.15
CA LEU A 62 -5.87 3.54 -11.92
C LEU A 62 -7.03 4.24 -11.17
N GLY A 63 -8.14 3.52 -10.95
CA GLY A 63 -9.32 3.98 -10.23
C GLY A 63 -10.60 3.88 -11.06
N VAL A 64 -11.72 4.23 -10.44
CA VAL A 64 -13.06 4.17 -11.06
C VAL A 64 -13.45 5.54 -11.63
N TRP A 65 -14.20 5.55 -12.74
CA TRP A 65 -14.83 6.76 -13.26
C TRP A 65 -16.20 6.94 -12.59
N PRO A 66 -16.66 8.17 -12.26
CA PRO A 66 -16.04 9.47 -12.55
C PRO A 66 -15.01 9.97 -11.52
N HIS A 67 -14.77 9.26 -10.41
CA HIS A 67 -13.84 9.70 -9.34
C HIS A 67 -12.41 9.97 -9.84
N VAL A 68 -11.95 9.20 -10.81
CA VAL A 68 -10.71 9.47 -11.55
C VAL A 68 -11.10 9.93 -12.95
N SER A 69 -10.71 11.16 -13.30
CA SER A 69 -10.98 11.70 -14.63
C SER A 69 -10.06 11.06 -15.67
N LEU A 70 -10.37 11.25 -16.97
CA LEU A 70 -9.46 10.82 -18.04
C LEU A 70 -8.09 11.51 -17.95
N ALA A 71 -8.06 12.77 -17.50
CA ALA A 71 -6.81 13.52 -17.33
C ALA A 71 -5.97 12.92 -16.19
N ASP A 72 -6.58 12.65 -15.04
CA ASP A 72 -5.90 12.04 -13.89
C ASP A 72 -5.41 10.64 -14.23
N ALA A 73 -6.21 9.85 -14.95
CA ALA A 73 -5.80 8.53 -15.41
C ALA A 73 -4.56 8.59 -16.33
N ARG A 74 -4.48 9.58 -17.23
CA ARG A 74 -3.28 9.81 -18.05
C ARG A 74 -2.08 10.22 -17.21
N GLN A 75 -2.27 11.09 -16.22
CA GLN A 75 -1.19 11.49 -15.30
C GLN A 75 -0.65 10.30 -14.50
N LYS A 76 -1.55 9.47 -13.93
CA LYS A 76 -1.17 8.22 -13.24
C LYS A 76 -0.38 7.28 -14.16
N CYS A 77 -0.75 7.18 -15.45
CA CYS A 77 0.03 6.40 -16.41
C CYS A 77 1.47 6.90 -16.56
N VAL A 78 1.66 8.22 -16.65
CA VAL A 78 3.00 8.83 -16.76
C VAL A 78 3.82 8.55 -15.51
N LEU A 79 3.24 8.76 -14.32
CA LEU A 79 3.91 8.48 -13.05
C LEU A 79 4.35 7.01 -12.95
N ASN A 80 3.47 6.07 -13.33
CA ASN A 80 3.80 4.65 -13.36
C ASN A 80 4.95 4.32 -14.34
N LEU A 81 5.02 5.00 -15.49
CA LEU A 81 6.13 4.80 -16.43
C LEU A 81 7.46 5.36 -15.89
N VAL A 82 7.42 6.49 -15.17
CA VAL A 82 8.58 7.09 -14.51
C VAL A 82 9.07 6.20 -13.37
N ALA A 83 8.17 5.76 -12.49
CA ALA A 83 8.49 4.82 -11.41
C ALA A 83 9.14 3.54 -11.96
N ARG A 84 8.59 2.98 -13.04
CA ARG A 84 9.19 1.85 -13.75
C ARG A 84 10.61 2.16 -14.23
N SER A 85 10.86 3.33 -14.82
CA SER A 85 12.22 3.69 -15.29
C SER A 85 13.24 3.84 -14.16
N ARG A 86 12.78 4.03 -12.92
CA ARG A 86 13.61 4.10 -11.72
C ARG A 86 13.78 2.74 -11.03
N GLY A 87 13.15 1.68 -11.54
CA GLY A 87 13.15 0.36 -10.91
C GLY A 87 12.21 0.24 -9.70
N GLU A 88 11.30 1.22 -9.50
CA GLU A 88 10.31 1.16 -8.43
C GLU A 88 9.18 0.19 -8.80
N LEU A 89 8.73 -0.62 -7.83
CA LEU A 89 7.64 -1.56 -8.03
C LEU A 89 6.32 -0.82 -8.30
N VAL A 90 5.92 -0.79 -9.57
CA VAL A 90 4.62 -0.27 -9.99
C VAL A 90 3.54 -1.30 -9.68
N THR A 91 3.14 -1.39 -8.41
CA THR A 91 1.98 -2.20 -8.01
C THR A 91 0.75 -1.31 -8.07
N GLY A 92 -0.16 -1.58 -9.00
CA GLY A 92 -1.41 -0.81 -9.21
C GLY A 92 -2.45 -1.03 -8.11
N ARG A 93 -2.02 -1.35 -6.89
CA ARG A 93 -2.79 -1.20 -5.67
C ARG A 93 -2.20 0.03 -5.00
N GLU A 94 -3.03 1.04 -4.73
CA GLU A 94 -2.76 1.88 -3.57
C GLU A 94 -2.49 0.91 -2.42
N ARG A 95 -1.22 0.80 -2.05
CA ARG A 95 -0.84 0.00 -0.91
C ARG A 95 -1.44 0.74 0.27
N THR A 96 -2.58 0.25 0.76
CA THR A 96 -3.12 0.71 2.03
C THR A 96 -2.01 0.48 3.04
N VAL A 97 -1.39 1.57 3.49
CA VAL A 97 -0.29 1.48 4.44
C VAL A 97 -0.90 0.92 5.72
N PRO A 98 -0.42 -0.24 6.22
CA PRO A 98 -1.00 -0.84 7.41
C PRO A 98 -0.75 0.07 8.60
N THR A 99 -1.65 -0.02 9.57
CA THR A 99 -1.42 0.52 10.90
C THR A 99 -0.27 -0.23 11.59
N PHE A 100 0.30 0.36 12.63
CA PHE A 100 1.32 -0.31 13.43
C PHE A 100 0.82 -1.62 14.04
N ALA A 101 -0.44 -1.68 14.47
CA ALA A 101 -1.04 -2.89 15.02
C ALA A 101 -1.08 -4.02 13.98
N GLU A 102 -1.57 -3.75 12.77
CA GLU A 102 -1.63 -4.74 11.68
C GLU A 102 -0.23 -5.21 11.25
N ALA A 103 0.73 -4.27 11.19
CA ALA A 103 2.12 -4.59 10.89
C ALA A 103 2.76 -5.45 11.99
N ALA A 104 2.49 -5.14 13.26
CA ALA A 104 2.99 -5.89 14.41
C ALA A 104 2.47 -7.34 14.41
N GLU A 105 1.18 -7.54 14.16
CA GLU A 105 0.58 -8.87 14.03
C GLU A 105 1.24 -9.69 12.92
N THR A 106 1.46 -9.07 11.76
CA THR A 106 2.13 -9.72 10.64
C THR A 106 3.55 -10.16 11.00
N VAL A 107 4.30 -9.29 11.68
CA VAL A 107 5.68 -9.58 12.10
C VAL A 107 5.74 -10.67 13.17
N ILE A 108 4.80 -10.66 14.13
CA ILE A 108 4.68 -11.71 15.13
C ILE A 108 4.40 -13.05 14.45
N ALA A 109 3.46 -13.10 13.51
CA ALA A 109 3.14 -14.33 12.76
C ALA A 109 4.35 -14.85 11.97
N ILE A 110 5.13 -13.97 11.33
CA ILE A 110 6.37 -14.34 10.64
C ILE A 110 7.38 -14.94 11.62
N HIS A 111 7.64 -14.28 12.75
CA HIS A 111 8.60 -14.77 13.75
C HIS A 111 8.14 -16.05 14.45
N ALA A 112 6.83 -16.23 14.67
CA ALA A 112 6.27 -17.40 15.32
C ALA A 112 6.65 -18.71 14.61
N THR A 113 6.83 -18.67 13.28
CA THR A 113 7.31 -19.84 12.51
C THR A 113 8.71 -20.31 12.93
N GLY A 114 9.56 -19.41 13.42
CA GLY A 114 10.90 -19.70 13.90
C GLY A 114 10.99 -19.88 15.43
N TRP A 115 9.91 -19.65 16.16
CA TRP A 115 9.88 -19.85 17.60
C TRP A 115 9.54 -21.29 17.96
N LYS A 116 10.06 -21.75 19.11
CA LYS A 116 9.74 -23.07 19.64
C LYS A 116 8.23 -23.19 19.89
N HIS A 117 7.59 -24.21 19.30
CA HIS A 117 6.21 -24.55 19.59
C HIS A 117 5.98 -24.75 21.10
N GLY A 118 4.94 -24.12 21.66
CA GLY A 118 4.65 -24.11 23.09
C GLY A 118 5.54 -23.17 23.93
N GLY A 119 6.39 -22.35 23.29
CA GLY A 119 7.19 -21.32 23.96
C GLY A 119 6.39 -20.08 24.34
N ARG A 120 6.97 -19.24 25.22
CA ARG A 120 6.35 -17.97 25.67
C ARG A 120 6.69 -16.76 24.80
N SER A 121 7.55 -16.92 23.80
CA SER A 121 8.08 -15.81 23.00
C SER A 121 7.00 -14.98 22.32
N GLU A 122 5.96 -15.63 21.77
CA GLU A 122 4.84 -14.94 21.13
C GLU A 122 4.02 -14.13 22.13
N MET A 123 3.63 -14.78 23.23
CA MET A 123 2.89 -14.15 24.31
C MET A 123 3.66 -12.94 24.88
N ASP A 124 4.96 -13.08 25.09
CA ASP A 124 5.82 -12.00 25.59
C ASP A 124 5.88 -10.81 24.62
N TRP A 125 5.91 -11.10 23.31
CA TRP A 125 5.91 -10.07 22.25
C TRP A 125 4.60 -9.30 22.25
N ARG A 126 3.47 -10.01 22.17
CA ARG A 126 2.12 -9.43 22.21
C ARG A 126 1.93 -8.58 23.45
N TRP A 127 2.14 -9.16 24.63
CA TRP A 127 1.94 -8.47 25.90
C TRP A 127 2.75 -7.17 26.03
N THR A 128 4.00 -7.16 25.56
CA THR A 128 4.82 -5.95 25.66
C THR A 128 4.44 -4.91 24.62
N LEU A 129 4.10 -5.31 23.40
CA LEU A 129 3.64 -4.35 22.40
C LEU A 129 2.29 -3.77 22.81
N ASP A 130 1.38 -4.58 23.31
CA ASP A 130 0.05 -4.17 23.77
C ASP A 130 0.09 -3.20 24.94
N ASN A 131 0.95 -3.45 25.93
CA ASN A 131 1.03 -2.58 27.12
C ASN A 131 1.76 -1.25 26.85
N TYR A 132 2.75 -1.23 25.96
CA TYR A 132 3.65 -0.09 25.82
C TYR A 132 3.51 0.65 24.48
N ALA A 133 3.41 -0.07 23.37
CA ALA A 133 3.43 0.52 22.03
C ALA A 133 2.03 0.77 21.46
N MET A 134 1.09 -0.17 21.62
CA MET A 134 -0.26 -0.07 21.05
C MET A 134 -1.05 1.17 21.50
N PRO A 135 -0.98 1.63 22.76
CA PRO A 135 -1.77 2.79 23.18
C PRO A 135 -1.43 4.08 22.43
N LYS A 136 -0.18 4.21 21.92
CA LYS A 136 0.28 5.42 21.21
C LYS A 136 0.45 5.22 19.71
N LEU A 137 0.90 4.04 19.29
CA LEU A 137 1.26 3.77 17.90
C LEU A 137 0.23 2.91 17.16
N GLY A 138 -0.58 2.12 17.88
CA GLY A 138 -1.35 1.02 17.30
C GLY A 138 -2.18 1.39 16.07
N GLN A 139 -2.93 2.49 16.13
CA GLN A 139 -3.80 2.96 15.05
C GLN A 139 -3.10 3.85 14.01
N ARG A 140 -1.81 4.16 14.20
CA ARG A 140 -1.09 5.05 13.28
C ARG A 140 -0.55 4.24 12.09
N PRO A 141 -0.73 4.74 10.86
CA PRO A 141 -0.07 4.18 9.67
C PRO A 141 1.45 4.13 9.85
N VAL A 142 2.08 3.03 9.43
CA VAL A 142 3.52 2.82 9.65
C VAL A 142 4.41 3.84 8.94
N ASP A 143 3.94 4.47 7.85
CA ASP A 143 4.63 5.55 7.13
C ASP A 143 4.60 6.90 7.87
N ARG A 144 3.67 7.07 8.83
CA ARG A 144 3.48 8.31 9.60
C ARG A 144 4.01 8.26 11.03
N ILE A 145 4.74 7.21 11.38
CA ILE A 145 5.36 7.10 12.71
C ILE A 145 6.75 7.72 12.65
N SER A 146 6.96 8.77 13.44
CA SER A 146 8.22 9.49 13.54
C SER A 146 9.09 8.96 14.69
N THR A 147 10.37 9.33 14.70
CA THR A 147 11.27 9.07 15.84
C THR A 147 10.74 9.69 17.14
N ALA A 148 10.11 10.87 17.06
CA ALA A 148 9.51 11.52 18.23
C ALA A 148 8.37 10.67 18.83
N ASP A 149 7.55 10.04 17.99
CA ASP A 149 6.48 9.15 18.44
C ASP A 149 7.05 7.91 19.16
N VAL A 150 8.14 7.34 18.63
CA VAL A 150 8.84 6.20 19.27
C VAL A 150 9.46 6.63 20.60
N MET A 151 10.11 7.79 20.65
CA MET A 151 10.66 8.34 21.90
C MET A 151 9.58 8.60 22.95
N ALA A 152 8.40 9.09 22.55
CA ALA A 152 7.28 9.31 23.45
C ALA A 152 6.75 8.01 24.08
N VAL A 153 6.93 6.86 23.42
CA VAL A 153 6.66 5.54 24.00
C VAL A 153 7.76 5.12 24.97
N LEU A 154 9.02 5.31 24.58
CA LEU A 154 10.17 4.77 25.33
C LEU A 154 10.55 5.59 26.57
N LEU A 155 10.42 6.92 26.54
CA LEU A 155 10.87 7.80 27.63
C LEU A 155 10.25 7.47 29.00
N PRO A 156 8.91 7.26 29.13
CA PRO A 156 8.32 6.90 30.41
C PRO A 156 8.87 5.57 30.96
N ILE A 157 9.09 4.60 30.06
CA ILE A 157 9.58 3.26 30.42
C ILE A 157 11.06 3.32 30.80
N TRP A 158 11.85 4.19 30.15
CA TRP A 158 13.29 4.27 30.39
C TRP A 158 13.64 4.72 31.81
N ASN A 159 12.81 5.59 32.38
CA ASN A 159 13.01 6.11 33.73
C ASN A 159 12.71 5.08 34.82
N GLU A 160 11.79 4.15 34.57
CA GLU A 160 11.37 3.13 35.54
C GLU A 160 11.99 1.75 35.30
N LYS A 161 12.03 1.31 34.04
CA LYS A 161 12.31 -0.07 33.62
C LYS A 161 13.17 -0.11 32.35
N ARG A 162 14.45 0.25 32.47
CA ARG A 162 15.41 0.33 31.34
C ARG A 162 15.48 -0.95 30.48
N VAL A 163 15.50 -2.13 31.09
CA VAL A 163 15.55 -3.41 30.35
C VAL A 163 14.29 -3.61 29.50
N THR A 164 13.12 -3.26 30.05
CA THR A 164 11.84 -3.31 29.33
C THR A 164 11.83 -2.31 28.18
N ALA A 165 12.31 -1.08 28.41
CA ALA A 165 12.40 -0.07 27.35
C ALA A 165 13.26 -0.53 26.18
N ARG A 166 14.41 -1.18 26.44
CA ARG A 166 15.25 -1.78 25.39
C ARG A 166 14.52 -2.84 24.59
N LYS A 167 13.77 -3.74 25.26
CA LYS A 167 12.96 -4.78 24.59
C LYS A 167 11.85 -4.16 23.73
N VAL A 168 11.16 -3.15 24.25
CA VAL A 168 10.11 -2.42 23.50
C VAL A 168 10.70 -1.77 22.26
N ARG A 169 11.84 -1.06 22.37
CA ARG A 169 12.56 -0.45 21.24
C ARG A 169 12.90 -1.48 20.17
N GLN A 170 13.48 -2.62 20.57
CA GLN A 170 13.87 -3.69 19.65
C GLN A 170 12.67 -4.22 18.85
N ARG A 171 11.53 -4.39 19.52
CA ARG A 171 10.29 -4.90 18.90
C ARG A 171 9.65 -3.88 17.97
N ILE A 172 9.57 -2.61 18.37
CA ILE A 172 9.12 -1.53 17.48
C ILE A 172 10.03 -1.45 16.25
N GLY A 173 11.35 -1.50 16.43
CA GLY A 173 12.31 -1.51 15.33
C GLY A 173 12.14 -2.69 14.38
N ALA A 174 11.79 -3.88 14.88
CA ALA A 174 11.51 -5.03 14.03
C ALA A 174 10.27 -4.81 13.13
N VAL A 175 9.21 -4.22 13.68
CA VAL A 175 8.02 -3.87 12.90
C VAL A 175 8.34 -2.83 11.83
N MET A 176 9.13 -1.80 12.19
CA MET A 176 9.53 -0.77 11.25
C MET A 176 10.46 -1.28 10.15
N ARG A 177 11.40 -2.16 10.46
CA ARG A 177 12.26 -2.81 9.44
C ARG A 177 11.44 -3.65 8.46
N TRP A 178 10.41 -4.35 8.95
CA TRP A 178 9.48 -5.03 8.07
C TRP A 178 8.74 -4.04 7.16
N ALA A 179 8.29 -2.90 7.70
CA ALA A 179 7.64 -1.86 6.90
C ALA A 179 8.57 -1.28 5.82
N VAL A 180 9.87 -1.10 6.13
CA VAL A 180 10.90 -0.71 5.15
C VAL A 180 11.07 -1.78 4.07
N ALA A 181 11.21 -3.05 4.45
CA ALA A 181 11.35 -4.16 3.51
C ALA A 181 10.12 -4.32 2.59
N GLN A 182 8.93 -3.99 3.10
CA GLN A 182 7.72 -3.95 2.30
C GLN A 182 7.62 -2.70 1.42
N GLY A 183 8.50 -1.70 1.58
CA GLY A 183 8.46 -0.45 0.83
C GLY A 183 7.31 0.47 1.25
N TYR A 184 6.85 0.39 2.50
CA TYR A 184 5.89 1.35 3.06
C TYR A 184 6.56 2.63 3.57
N ARG A 185 7.86 2.56 3.87
CA ARG A 185 8.69 3.69 4.31
C ARG A 185 10.16 3.43 3.98
N GLU A 186 11.00 4.45 4.05
CA GLU A 186 12.42 4.37 3.68
C GLU A 186 13.36 4.22 4.89
N ASP A 187 12.92 4.62 6.08
CA ASP A 187 13.73 4.70 7.29
C ASP A 187 13.14 3.89 8.47
N ASN A 188 13.96 3.61 9.49
CA ASN A 188 13.51 3.01 10.74
C ASN A 188 13.54 4.05 11.88
N PRO A 189 12.39 4.57 12.35
CA PRO A 189 12.32 5.64 13.34
C PRO A 189 12.71 5.18 14.75
N ALA A 190 12.80 3.87 15.00
CA ALA A 190 13.31 3.33 16.25
C ALA A 190 14.86 3.36 16.34
N GLY A 191 15.54 3.72 15.25
CA GLY A 191 16.98 3.61 15.06
C GLY A 191 17.43 2.16 14.83
N GLU A 192 18.72 1.98 14.55
CA GLU A 192 19.36 0.66 14.40
C GLU A 192 19.43 -0.12 15.73
#